data_AF-A0A3M1D9G1-F1
#
_entry.id   AF-A0A3M1D9G1-F1
#
_cell.length_a   1.000
_cell.length_b   1.000
_cell.length_c   1.000
_cell.angle_alpha   90.00
_cell.angle_beta   90.00
_cell.angle_gamma   90.00
#
_symmetry.space_group_name_H-M   'P 1'
#
loop_
_entity.id
_entity.type
_entity.pdbx_description
1 polymer ?
#
loop_
_entity_poly.entity_id
_entity_poly.type
_entity_poly.pdbx_seq_one_letter_code
_entity_poly.pdbx_strand_id
1 'polypeptide(L)'
;MGNLTSENALRIVMLGLLATVDKKRLTYGAGIEQVCEMILHAADVHGIFPNLPEERGVRLDWPEPLPDTDSQLLRNALMKIEVGVPRQQVLTELGYFDHDPTPGTAEA
;
A
#
# COMPACT_ATOMS: atom_id res chain seq x y z
N MET A 1 21.49 -2.53 -21.67
CA MET A 1 21.25 -1.10 -21.39
C MET A 1 19.90 -0.59 -21.91
N GLY A 2 18.88 -1.45 -22.10
CA GLY A 2 17.55 -1.04 -22.59
C GLY A 2 16.37 -1.35 -21.65
N ASN A 3 16.52 -2.29 -20.69
CA ASN A 3 15.43 -2.66 -19.76
C ASN A 3 15.16 -1.61 -18.68
N LEU A 4 16.20 -0.97 -18.13
CA LEU A 4 16.03 0.08 -17.10
C LEU A 4 15.33 1.34 -17.66
N THR A 5 15.52 1.65 -18.94
CA THR A 5 14.90 2.81 -19.59
C THR A 5 13.46 2.54 -20.01
N SER A 6 13.12 1.32 -20.46
CA SER A 6 11.73 0.95 -20.79
C SER A 6 10.85 0.74 -19.55
N GLU A 7 11.39 0.11 -18.50
CA GLU A 7 10.70 -0.04 -17.21
C GLU A 7 10.40 1.33 -16.59
N ASN A 8 11.38 2.23 -16.58
CA ASN A 8 11.21 3.57 -16.03
C ASN A 8 10.24 4.42 -16.87
N ALA A 9 10.26 4.28 -18.20
CA ALA A 9 9.29 4.93 -19.09
C ALA A 9 7.85 4.42 -18.83
N LEU A 10 7.66 3.11 -18.68
CA LEU A 10 6.37 2.53 -18.32
C LEU A 10 5.89 3.03 -16.96
N ARG A 11 6.78 3.09 -15.95
CA ARG A 11 6.47 3.64 -14.63
C ARG A 11 6.03 5.10 -14.71
N ILE A 12 6.73 5.94 -15.47
CA ILE A 12 6.36 7.36 -15.65
C ILE A 12 4.96 7.48 -16.28
N VAL A 13 4.67 6.66 -17.30
CA VAL A 13 3.35 6.62 -17.93
C VAL A 13 2.28 6.15 -16.94
N MET A 14 2.55 5.08 -16.17
CA MET A 14 1.63 4.59 -15.14
C MET A 14 1.41 5.60 -14.03
N LEU A 15 2.44 6.35 -13.61
CA LEU A 15 2.34 7.41 -12.62
C LEU A 15 1.43 8.56 -13.11
N GLY A 16 1.52 8.89 -14.40
CA GLY A 16 0.61 9.86 -15.03
C GLY A 16 -0.84 9.37 -15.10
N LEU A 17 -1.06 8.09 -15.41
CA LEU A 17 -2.39 7.47 -15.34
C LEU A 17 -2.92 7.45 -13.91
N LEU A 18 -2.06 7.17 -12.95
CA LEU A 18 -2.40 7.12 -11.53
C LEU A 18 -2.81 8.47 -10.98
N ALA A 19 -2.12 9.55 -11.33
CA ALA A 19 -2.55 10.89 -10.93
C ALA A 19 -3.99 11.21 -11.39
N THR A 20 -4.40 10.72 -12.56
CA THR A 20 -5.77 10.86 -13.06
C THR A 20 -6.76 9.96 -12.29
N VAL A 21 -6.33 8.75 -11.92
CA VAL A 21 -7.11 7.82 -11.09
C VAL A 21 -7.27 8.36 -9.67
N ASP A 22 -6.25 8.97 -9.07
CA ASP A 22 -6.33 9.51 -7.72
C ASP A 22 -7.31 10.68 -7.63
N LYS A 23 -7.33 11.55 -8.63
CA LYS A 23 -8.37 12.60 -8.74
C LYS A 23 -9.77 11.99 -8.79
N LYS A 24 -9.94 10.87 -9.52
CA LYS A 24 -11.19 10.11 -9.56
C LYS A 24 -11.49 9.46 -8.22
N ARG A 25 -10.53 8.82 -7.55
CA ARG A 25 -10.68 8.21 -6.22
C ARG A 25 -11.16 9.21 -5.19
N LEU A 26 -10.66 10.45 -5.23
CA LEU A 26 -11.13 11.52 -4.35
C LEU A 26 -12.60 11.86 -4.60
N THR A 27 -12.97 12.12 -5.85
CA THR A 27 -14.35 12.51 -6.20
C THR A 27 -15.34 11.36 -6.01
N TYR A 28 -14.98 10.15 -6.42
CA TYR A 28 -15.83 8.98 -6.23
C TYR A 28 -15.87 8.53 -4.77
N GLY A 29 -14.79 8.72 -4.02
CA GLY A 29 -14.72 8.34 -2.61
C GLY A 29 -15.80 9.04 -1.77
N ALA A 30 -15.89 10.36 -1.90
CA ALA A 30 -16.93 11.14 -1.22
C ALA A 30 -18.35 10.68 -1.60
N GLY A 31 -18.59 10.37 -2.88
CA GLY A 31 -19.88 9.87 -3.34
C GLY A 31 -20.21 8.47 -2.79
N ILE A 32 -19.22 7.58 -2.73
CA ILE A 32 -19.38 6.23 -2.16
C ILE A 32 -19.67 6.33 -0.66
N GLU A 33 -18.93 7.16 0.08
CA GLU A 33 -19.17 7.40 1.51
C GLU A 33 -20.60 7.88 1.76
N GLN A 34 -21.07 8.87 0.97
CA GLN A 34 -22.43 9.40 1.08
C GLN A 34 -23.52 8.36 0.76
N VAL A 35 -23.30 7.52 -0.26
CA VAL A 35 -24.23 6.44 -0.61
C VAL A 35 -24.27 5.38 0.50
N CYS A 36 -23.12 5.01 1.07
CA CYS A 36 -23.05 4.10 2.19
C CYS A 36 -23.80 4.64 3.41
N GLU A 37 -23.63 5.93 3.74
CA GLU A 37 -24.36 6.59 4.83
C GLU A 37 -25.87 6.53 4.59
N MET A 38 -26.33 6.82 3.37
CA MET A 38 -27.74 6.72 3.00
C MET A 38 -28.30 5.30 3.14
N ILE A 39 -27.53 4.28 2.72
CA ILE A 39 -27.94 2.87 2.84
C ILE A 39 -28.06 2.47 4.31
N LEU A 40 -27.10 2.84 5.15
CA LEU A 40 -27.13 2.54 6.59
C LEU A 40 -28.29 3.26 7.29
N HIS A 41 -28.57 4.51 6.90
CA HIS A 41 -29.74 5.22 7.39
C HIS A 41 -31.06 4.55 6.98
N ALA A 42 -31.18 4.12 5.71
CA ALA A 42 -32.37 3.41 5.26
C ALA A 42 -32.56 2.07 6.00
N ALA A 43 -31.45 1.35 6.27
CA ALA A 43 -31.50 0.10 7.03
C ALA A 43 -31.94 0.30 8.48
N ASP A 44 -31.57 1.42 9.11
CA ASP A 44 -32.02 1.83 10.45
C ASP A 44 -33.52 2.14 10.45
N VAL A 45 -33.97 3.00 9.54
CA VAL A 45 -35.38 3.42 9.42
C VAL A 45 -36.32 2.23 9.16
N HIS A 46 -35.86 1.25 8.37
CA HIS A 46 -36.63 0.03 8.10
C HIS A 46 -36.48 -1.05 9.18
N GLY A 47 -35.70 -0.82 10.23
CA GLY A 47 -35.49 -1.77 11.33
C GLY A 47 -34.71 -3.02 10.93
N ILE A 48 -34.01 -2.99 9.79
CA ILE A 48 -33.19 -4.11 9.29
C ILE A 48 -31.86 -4.15 10.07
N PHE A 49 -31.28 -2.99 10.33
CA PHE A 49 -30.02 -2.84 11.02
C PHE A 49 -30.03 -1.55 11.86
N PRO A 50 -30.36 -1.62 13.15
CA PRO A 50 -30.37 -0.46 14.04
C PRO A 50 -28.97 0.16 14.11
N ASN A 51 -28.85 1.46 13.85
CA ASN A 51 -27.57 2.17 13.92
C ASN A 51 -27.76 3.66 14.17
N LEU A 52 -26.82 4.25 14.90
CA LEU A 52 -26.79 5.68 15.21
C LEU A 52 -26.14 6.46 14.06
N PRO A 53 -26.47 7.76 13.88
CA PRO A 53 -25.83 8.60 12.85
C PRO A 53 -24.30 8.61 12.92
N GLU A 54 -23.73 8.59 14.13
CA GLU A 54 -22.27 8.54 14.36
C GLU A 54 -21.59 7.22 13.96
N GLU A 55 -22.36 6.14 13.79
CA GLU A 55 -21.86 4.81 13.42
C GLU A 55 -21.84 4.61 11.89
N ARG A 56 -22.33 5.57 11.11
CA ARG A 56 -22.48 5.47 9.65
C ARG A 56 -21.23 5.88 8.86
N GLY A 57 -20.15 6.24 9.56
CA GLY A 57 -18.88 6.57 8.94
C GLY A 57 -18.23 5.35 8.28
N VAL A 58 -17.83 5.48 7.03
CA VAL A 58 -17.14 4.42 6.27
C VAL A 58 -15.76 4.91 5.86
N ARG A 59 -14.74 4.04 6.03
CA ARG A 59 -13.38 4.28 5.53
C ARG A 59 -13.17 3.54 4.23
N LEU A 60 -12.85 4.26 3.17
CA LEU A 60 -12.45 3.67 1.90
C LEU A 60 -10.95 3.36 1.91
N ASP A 61 -10.60 2.12 1.58
CA ASP A 61 -9.23 1.67 1.39
C ASP A 61 -8.94 1.57 -0.12
N TRP A 62 -7.96 2.33 -0.59
CA TRP A 62 -7.49 2.28 -1.97
C TRP A 62 -6.10 1.63 -1.97
N PRO A 63 -5.95 0.37 -2.44
CA PRO A 63 -4.67 -0.30 -2.40
C PRO A 63 -3.64 0.39 -3.29
N GLU A 64 -2.37 0.32 -2.87
CA GLU A 64 -1.22 0.83 -3.64
C GLU A 64 -1.14 0.10 -4.98
N PRO A 65 -1.26 0.81 -6.11
CA PRO A 65 -1.43 0.18 -7.41
C PRO A 65 -0.12 -0.15 -8.14
N LEU A 66 1.04 0.34 -7.67
CA LEU A 66 2.33 0.05 -8.29
C LEU A 66 3.13 -0.96 -7.48
N PRO A 67 3.79 -1.93 -8.15
CA PRO A 67 4.83 -2.72 -7.51
C PRO A 67 6.06 -1.84 -7.21
N ASP A 68 6.65 -2.06 -6.03
CA ASP A 68 7.92 -1.44 -5.67
C ASP A 68 9.06 -2.03 -6.51
N THR A 69 10.01 -1.19 -6.93
CA THR A 69 11.28 -1.66 -7.51
C THR A 69 12.24 -2.06 -6.39
N ASP A 70 13.17 -2.98 -6.65
CA ASP A 70 14.21 -3.42 -5.69
C ASP A 70 14.96 -2.28 -5.00
N SER A 71 15.27 -1.20 -5.73
CA SER A 71 15.91 0.00 -5.17
C SER A 71 15.01 0.79 -4.22
N GLN A 72 13.70 0.78 -4.46
CA GLN A 72 12.71 1.41 -3.59
C GLN A 72 12.50 0.58 -2.33
N LEU A 73 12.39 -0.75 -2.47
CA LEU A 73 12.34 -1.69 -1.34
C LEU A 73 13.54 -1.52 -0.41
N LEU A 74 14.75 -1.42 -0.97
CA LEU A 74 15.97 -1.23 -0.19
C LEU A 74 16.01 0.14 0.52
N ARG A 75 15.58 1.21 -0.15
CA ARG A 75 15.46 2.54 0.50
C ARG A 75 14.45 2.54 1.63
N ASN A 76 13.28 1.94 1.42
CA ASN A 76 12.24 1.81 2.44
C ASN A 76 12.75 1.00 3.64
N ALA A 77 13.49 -0.08 3.39
CA ALA A 77 14.12 -0.89 4.43
C ALA A 77 15.14 -0.10 5.27
N LEU A 78 15.99 0.71 4.62
CA LEU A 78 16.93 1.59 5.32
C LEU A 78 16.22 2.64 6.18
N MET A 79 15.16 3.27 5.67
CA MET A 79 14.35 4.22 6.45
C MET A 79 13.67 3.56 7.66
N LYS A 80 13.18 2.33 7.50
CA LYS A 80 12.59 1.56 8.62
C LYS A 80 13.61 1.32 9.74
N ILE A 81 14.84 0.96 9.40
CA ILE A 81 15.93 0.81 10.37
C ILE A 81 16.23 2.14 11.08
N GLU A 82 16.27 3.25 10.34
CA GLU A 82 16.52 4.59 10.89
C GLU A 82 15.43 5.04 11.87
N VAL A 83 14.17 4.70 11.61
CA VAL A 83 13.02 4.98 12.49
C VAL A 83 12.92 4.00 13.67
N GLY A 84 13.83 3.01 13.75
CA GLY A 84 13.96 2.09 14.88
C GLY A 84 13.22 0.77 14.73
N VAL A 85 12.76 0.41 13.53
CA VAL A 85 12.22 -0.93 13.26
C VAL A 85 13.34 -1.96 13.39
N PRO A 86 13.15 -3.06 14.14
CA PRO A 86 14.17 -4.08 14.31
C PRO A 86 14.68 -4.64 12.98
N ARG A 87 16.01 -4.71 12.81
CA ARG A 87 16.64 -5.17 11.58
C ARG A 87 16.15 -6.54 11.12
N GLN A 88 15.91 -7.46 12.05
CA GLN A 88 15.41 -8.80 11.73
C GLN A 88 14.03 -8.77 11.08
N GLN A 89 13.16 -7.87 11.53
CA GLN A 89 11.84 -7.68 10.95
C GLN A 89 11.94 -7.13 9.53
N VAL A 90 12.82 -6.15 9.31
CA VAL A 90 13.06 -5.57 7.98
C VAL A 90 13.63 -6.62 7.00
N LEU A 91 14.56 -7.47 7.45
CA LEU A 91 15.14 -8.55 6.63
C LEU A 91 14.10 -9.61 6.28
N THR A 92 13.23 -9.96 7.24
CA THR A 92 12.13 -10.91 7.02
C THR A 92 11.14 -10.37 5.99
N GLU A 93 10.77 -9.09 6.09
CA GLU A 93 9.88 -8.43 5.12
C GLU A 93 10.48 -8.36 3.70
N LEU A 94 11.82 -8.28 3.60
CA LEU A 94 12.55 -8.35 2.33
C LEU A 94 12.74 -9.79 1.81
N GLY A 95 12.30 -10.81 2.54
CA GLY A 95 12.47 -12.22 2.17
C GLY A 95 13.88 -12.76 2.43
N TYR A 96 14.74 -12.02 3.14
CA TYR A 96 15.98 -12.54 3.68
C TYR A 96 15.67 -13.28 4.99
N PHE A 97 15.31 -14.56 4.85
CA PHE A 97 15.36 -15.48 5.97
C PHE A 97 16.82 -15.65 6.40
N ASP A 98 17.09 -15.78 7.70
CA ASP A 98 18.43 -16.01 8.27
C ASP A 98 19.23 -16.97 7.39
N HIS A 99 20.06 -16.43 6.51
CA HIS A 99 21.11 -17.20 5.90
C HIS A 99 22.18 -17.26 6.97
N ASP A 100 22.25 -18.43 7.61
CA ASP A 100 23.38 -18.90 8.41
C ASP A 100 24.68 -18.28 7.87
N PRO A 101 25.48 -17.58 8.69
CA PRO A 101 26.77 -17.10 8.27
C PRO A 101 27.63 -18.34 8.02
N THR A 102 27.70 -18.82 6.78
CA THR A 102 28.69 -19.84 6.41
C THR A 102 30.05 -19.32 6.86
N PRO A 103 30.73 -19.95 7.82
CA PRO A 103 32.11 -19.64 8.09
C PRO A 103 32.88 -20.15 6.88
N GLY A 104 33.36 -19.22 6.05
CA GLY A 104 34.37 -19.52 5.05
C GLY A 104 35.62 -20.01 5.76
N THR A 105 35.69 -21.31 5.97
CA THR A 105 36.86 -22.05 6.38
C THR A 105 38.03 -21.76 5.44
N ALA A 106 39.16 -21.51 6.07
CA ALA A 106 40.51 -21.52 5.53
C ALA A 106 40.75 -22.55 4.41
N GLU A 107 41.30 -22.06 3.31
CA GLU A 107 42.24 -22.70 2.36
C GLU A 107 42.74 -21.51 1.50
N ALA A 108 44.03 -21.13 1.44
CA ALA A 108 45.28 -21.87 1.53
C ALA A 108 46.41 -21.04 2.18
#